data_AF-A0A9E4FHI4-F1
#
_entry.id   AF-A0A9E4FHI4-F1
#
_cell.length_a   1.000
_cell.length_b   1.000
_cell.length_c   1.000
_cell.angle_alpha   90.00
_cell.angle_beta   90.00
_cell.angle_gamma   90.00
#
_symmetry.space_group_name_H-M   'P 1'
#
loop_
_entity.id
_entity.type
_entity.pdbx_description
1 polymer ?
#
loop_
_entity_poly.entity_id
_entity_poly.type
_entity_poly.pdbx_seq_one_letter_code
_entity_poly.pdbx_strand_id
1 'polypeptide(L)'
;IKAALVREGVTGRDGAEIDHIELFGPAVSRDAHSRNFVLCPGAAYDRSPCGTGTSAKVACLAADGELQPGEAWVQESLIGSRFEACYRRGSDGEIIPRITGEAFVCGDTTLIRHPGDPFRDGIG
;
A
#
# COMPACT_ATOMS: atom_id res chain seq x y z
N ILE A 1 1.83 -15.60 -7.01
CA ILE A 1 2.54 -15.22 -5.77
C ILE A 1 1.66 -15.46 -4.55
N LYS A 2 0.55 -14.72 -4.34
CA LYS A 2 -0.35 -14.95 -3.18
C LYS A 2 -0.76 -16.43 -2.99
N ALA A 3 -1.26 -17.08 -4.04
CA ALA A 3 -1.61 -18.51 -3.98
C ALA A 3 -0.42 -19.44 -3.66
N ALA A 4 0.81 -19.04 -4.03
CA ALA A 4 2.01 -19.81 -3.71
C ALA A 4 2.36 -19.67 -2.22
N LEU A 5 2.28 -18.46 -1.65
CA LEU A 5 2.50 -18.23 -0.21
C LEU A 5 1.58 -19.11 0.64
N VAL A 6 0.29 -19.17 0.29
CA VAL A 6 -0.69 -20.03 0.98
C VAL A 6 -0.31 -21.51 0.85
N ARG A 7 -0.04 -21.97 -0.38
CA ARG A 7 0.31 -23.38 -0.64
C ARG A 7 1.59 -23.80 0.09
N GLU A 8 2.54 -22.89 0.24
CA GLU A 8 3.85 -23.14 0.85
C GLU A 8 3.88 -22.81 2.35
N GLY A 9 2.78 -22.33 2.93
CA GLY A 9 2.67 -22.02 4.35
C GLY A 9 3.53 -20.82 4.79
N VAL A 10 3.82 -19.89 3.88
CA VAL A 10 4.57 -18.67 4.19
C VAL A 10 3.63 -17.63 4.77
N THR A 11 3.91 -17.22 6.01
CA THR A 11 3.07 -16.31 6.80
C THR A 11 3.87 -15.15 7.37
N GLY A 12 3.15 -14.11 7.78
CA GLY A 12 3.69 -13.08 8.66
C GLY A 12 3.86 -13.57 10.10
N ARG A 13 4.10 -12.62 11.00
CA ARG A 13 4.20 -12.87 12.45
C ARG A 13 2.96 -13.59 12.97
N ASP A 14 3.16 -14.53 13.90
CA ASP A 14 2.09 -15.30 14.54
C ASP A 14 1.17 -16.06 13.58
N GLY A 15 1.65 -16.38 12.37
CA GLY A 15 0.87 -17.11 11.37
C GLY A 15 -0.09 -16.22 10.55
N ALA A 16 0.04 -14.90 10.64
CA ALA A 16 -0.83 -13.98 9.89
C ALA A 16 -0.73 -14.17 8.37
N GLU A 17 -1.87 -14.09 7.67
CA GLU A 17 -1.90 -14.16 6.20
C GLU A 17 -1.14 -12.97 5.59
N ILE A 18 -0.36 -13.24 4.54
CA ILE A 18 0.19 -12.21 3.66
C ILE A 18 -0.82 -11.99 2.53
N ASP A 19 -1.70 -11.00 2.72
CA ASP A 19 -2.88 -10.80 1.90
C ASP A 19 -2.70 -9.73 0.79
N HIS A 20 -1.70 -8.85 0.94
CA HIS A 20 -1.25 -7.87 -0.04
C HIS A 20 0.07 -8.30 -0.69
N ILE A 21 0.16 -8.18 -2.01
CA ILE A 21 1.40 -8.47 -2.76
C ILE A 21 1.83 -7.23 -3.52
N GLU A 22 3.08 -6.82 -3.31
CA GLU A 22 3.66 -5.64 -3.95
C GLU A 22 4.81 -6.02 -4.88
N LEU A 23 4.81 -5.46 -6.08
CA LEU A 23 5.89 -5.59 -7.05
C LEU A 23 6.49 -4.21 -7.28
N PHE A 24 7.81 -4.09 -7.12
CA PHE A 24 8.53 -2.84 -7.30
C PHE A 24 9.38 -2.87 -8.58
N GLY A 25 9.52 -1.70 -9.20
CA GLY A 25 10.36 -1.50 -10.37
C GLY A 25 10.85 -0.05 -10.48
N PRO A 26 11.64 0.27 -11.51
CA PRO A 26 12.08 1.64 -11.73
C PRO A 26 10.88 2.56 -11.95
N ALA A 27 10.96 3.76 -11.37
CA ALA A 27 9.98 4.81 -11.64
C ALA A 27 10.00 5.22 -13.11
N VAL A 28 8.83 5.63 -13.62
CA VAL A 28 8.74 6.28 -14.94
C VAL A 28 9.06 7.77 -14.79
N SER A 29 8.57 8.34 -13.69
CA SER A 29 8.82 9.72 -13.31
C SER A 29 10.28 9.92 -12.86
N ARG A 30 10.92 11.00 -13.31
CA ARG A 30 12.33 11.30 -12.98
C ARG A 30 12.56 11.70 -11.51
N ASP A 31 11.51 12.13 -10.85
CA ASP A 31 11.48 12.62 -9.47
C ASP A 31 10.87 11.62 -8.49
N ALA A 32 10.66 10.37 -8.92
CA ALA A 32 10.26 9.26 -8.06
C ALA A 32 11.39 8.23 -7.93
N HIS A 33 11.46 7.58 -6.78
CA HIS A 33 12.52 6.63 -6.47
C HIS A 33 12.19 5.22 -6.95
N SER A 34 10.90 4.87 -6.94
CA SER A 34 10.40 3.56 -7.33
C SER A 34 8.95 3.65 -7.79
N ARG A 35 8.51 2.65 -8.54
CA ARG A 35 7.11 2.43 -8.90
C ARG A 35 6.64 1.08 -8.40
N ASN A 36 5.41 1.00 -7.89
CA ASN A 36 4.84 -0.26 -7.43
C ASN A 36 3.50 -0.62 -8.10
N PHE A 37 3.24 -1.93 -8.13
CA PHE A 37 1.92 -2.52 -8.29
C PHE A 37 1.55 -3.22 -7.00
N VAL A 38 0.35 -2.96 -6.49
CA VAL A 38 -0.15 -3.57 -5.24
C VAL A 38 -1.42 -4.35 -5.52
N LEU A 39 -1.38 -5.66 -5.30
CA LEU A 39 -2.54 -6.54 -5.34
C LEU A 39 -3.19 -6.60 -3.94
N CYS A 40 -4.42 -6.13 -3.82
CA CYS A 40 -5.22 -6.16 -2.60
C CYS A 40 -5.89 -7.54 -2.39
N PRO A 41 -6.42 -7.82 -1.18
CA PRO A 41 -6.96 -9.14 -0.84
C PRO A 41 -8.08 -9.62 -1.77
N GLY A 42 -8.94 -8.71 -2.22
CA GLY A 42 -10.06 -8.98 -3.14
C GLY A 42 -9.68 -9.03 -4.63
N ALA A 43 -8.40 -9.26 -4.95
CA ALA A 43 -7.85 -9.29 -6.32
C ALA A 43 -7.96 -7.99 -7.13
N ALA A 44 -8.50 -6.91 -6.55
CA ALA A 44 -8.33 -5.55 -7.06
C ALA A 44 -6.88 -5.08 -6.84
N TYR A 45 -6.45 -4.10 -7.62
CA TYR A 45 -5.17 -3.43 -7.41
C TYR A 45 -5.36 -2.04 -6.80
N ASP A 46 -4.40 -1.59 -6.01
CA ASP A 46 -4.37 -0.24 -5.47
C ASP A 46 -4.01 0.77 -6.57
N ARG A 47 -4.80 1.83 -6.70
CA ARG A 47 -4.55 2.93 -7.64
C ARG A 47 -3.63 3.99 -7.03
N SER A 48 -3.49 4.01 -5.72
CA SER A 48 -2.47 4.75 -5.00
C SER A 48 -1.19 3.92 -4.90
N PRO A 49 -0.07 4.52 -4.44
CA PRO A 49 1.14 3.76 -4.11
C PRO A 49 0.99 2.82 -2.89
N CYS A 50 -0.21 2.72 -2.32
CA CYS A 50 -0.54 2.00 -1.09
C CYS A 50 0.21 2.54 0.14
N GLY A 51 -0.47 3.24 1.05
CA GLY A 51 0.19 3.86 2.21
C GLY A 51 0.86 2.86 3.16
N THR A 52 0.17 1.75 3.47
CA THR A 52 0.72 0.66 4.28
C THR A 52 1.83 -0.11 3.55
N GLY A 53 1.69 -0.32 2.24
CA GLY A 53 2.72 -0.96 1.45
C GLY A 53 4.00 -0.12 1.31
N THR A 54 3.84 1.18 1.05
CA THR A 54 4.95 2.15 1.07
C THR A 54 5.61 2.21 2.46
N SER A 55 4.82 2.11 3.53
CA SER A 55 5.36 2.03 4.90
C SER A 55 6.23 0.79 5.11
N ALA A 56 5.79 -0.37 4.61
CA ALA A 56 6.58 -1.60 4.63
C ALA A 56 7.87 -1.47 3.79
N LYS A 57 7.79 -0.85 2.60
CA LYS A 57 8.96 -0.60 1.75
C LYS A 57 10.00 0.28 2.45
N VAL A 58 9.57 1.37 3.09
CA VAL A 58 10.45 2.25 3.88
C VAL A 58 11.11 1.50 5.03
N ALA A 59 10.40 0.59 5.71
CA ALA A 59 11.00 -0.25 6.74
C ALA A 59 12.08 -1.19 6.19
N CYS A 60 11.87 -1.80 5.01
CA CYS A 60 12.89 -2.60 4.34
C CYS A 60 14.13 -1.75 3.98
N LEU A 61 13.94 -0.60 3.32
CA LEU A 61 15.04 0.30 2.95
C LEU A 61 15.85 0.77 4.17
N ALA A 62 15.17 1.08 5.28
CA ALA A 62 15.82 1.47 6.53
C ALA A 62 16.64 0.32 7.15
N ALA A 63 16.17 -0.92 7.04
CA ALA A 63 16.89 -2.11 7.51
C ALA A 63 18.13 -2.40 6.64
N ASP A 64 18.02 -2.17 5.33
CA ASP A 64 19.11 -2.34 4.36
C ASP A 64 20.10 -1.16 4.38
N GLY A 65 19.79 -0.08 5.11
CA GLY A 65 20.61 1.13 5.19
C GLY A 65 20.55 2.04 3.96
N GLU A 66 19.59 1.79 3.06
CA GLU A 66 19.39 2.51 1.80
C GLU A 66 18.58 3.81 1.94
N LEU A 67 17.94 4.03 3.09
CA LEU A 67 17.21 5.25 3.40
C LEU A 67 17.51 5.68 4.83
N GLN A 68 17.88 6.94 5.06
CA GLN A 68 18.18 7.48 6.38
C GLN A 68 16.93 8.04 7.08
N PRO A 69 16.91 8.14 8.43
CA PRO A 69 15.80 8.76 9.14
C PRO A 69 15.59 10.22 8.70
N GLY A 70 14.35 10.57 8.35
CA GLY A 70 13.97 11.89 7.86
C GLY A 70 14.24 12.13 6.36
N GLU A 71 14.95 11.23 5.69
CA GLU A 71 15.14 11.29 4.23
C GLU A 71 13.83 11.00 3.50
N ALA A 72 13.59 11.73 2.43
CA ALA A 72 12.37 11.62 1.63
C ALA A 72 12.48 10.48 0.61
N TRP A 73 11.44 9.66 0.54
CA TRP A 73 11.23 8.62 -0.45
C TRP A 73 9.94 8.90 -1.21
N VAL A 74 10.04 9.08 -2.52
CA VAL A 74 8.89 9.31 -3.40
C VAL A 74 8.52 8.01 -4.10
N GLN A 75 7.35 7.47 -3.76
CA GLN A 75 6.81 6.23 -4.33
C GLN A 75 5.74 6.55 -5.38
N GLU A 76 5.91 6.02 -6.58
CA GLU A 76 4.96 6.11 -7.69
C GLU A 76 4.09 4.84 -7.75
N SER A 77 2.80 4.99 -8.07
CA SER A 77 1.88 3.87 -8.27
C SER A 77 1.88 3.35 -9.70
N LEU A 78 1.16 2.24 -9.94
CA LEU A 78 0.94 1.73 -11.28
C LEU A 78 0.27 2.77 -12.21
N ILE A 79 -0.52 3.72 -11.70
CA ILE A 79 -1.19 4.74 -12.54
C ILE A 79 -0.52 6.13 -12.46
N GLY A 80 0.64 6.23 -11.82
CA GLY A 80 1.43 7.47 -11.76
C GLY A 80 1.08 8.42 -10.61
N SER A 81 0.10 8.08 -9.76
CA SER A 81 -0.12 8.80 -8.49
C SER A 81 1.06 8.59 -7.54
N ARG A 82 1.25 9.51 -6.58
CA ARG A 82 2.47 9.58 -5.78
C ARG A 82 2.21 9.80 -4.31
N PHE A 83 3.08 9.24 -3.49
CA PHE A 83 3.23 9.57 -2.08
C PHE A 83 4.68 9.93 -1.80
N GLU A 84 4.86 10.88 -0.89
CA GLU A 84 6.13 11.10 -0.22
C GLU A 84 6.09 10.34 1.10
N ALA A 85 7.16 9.62 1.40
CA ALA A 85 7.32 8.88 2.62
C ALA A 85 8.65 9.25 3.27
N CYS A 86 8.67 9.31 4.58
CA CYS A 86 9.91 9.32 5.35
C CYS A 86 9.69 8.51 6.62
N TYR A 87 10.72 8.33 7.42
CA TYR A 87 10.55 7.68 8.72
C TYR A 87 11.37 8.33 9.81
N ARG A 88 10.99 8.03 11.05
CA ARG A 88 11.80 8.27 12.23
C ARG A 88 11.94 7.00 13.06
N ARG A 89 12.94 6.95 13.93
CA ARG A 89 13.07 5.87 14.92
C ARG A 89 12.18 6.13 16.13
N GLY A 90 11.50 5.10 16.60
CA GLY A 90 10.79 5.06 17.88
C GLY A 90 11.75 4.82 19.05
N SER A 91 11.20 4.75 20.26
CA SER A 91 11.97 4.49 21.51
C SER A 91 12.70 3.16 21.48
N ASP A 92 12.06 2.14 20.90
CA ASP A 92 12.51 0.74 20.97
C ASP A 92 13.14 0.26 19.66
N GLY A 93 13.70 1.19 18.88
CA GLY A 93 14.33 0.90 17.59
C GLY A 93 13.35 0.65 16.43
N GLU A 94 12.05 0.70 16.70
CA GLU A 94 10.99 0.61 15.70
C GLU A 94 11.09 1.74 14.66
N ILE A 95 10.60 1.47 13.46
CA ILE A 95 10.48 2.46 12.39
C ILE A 95 9.06 3.01 12.44
N ILE A 96 8.93 4.34 12.54
CA ILE A 96 7.65 5.05 12.49
C ILE A 96 7.59 5.78 11.14
N PRO A 97 6.93 5.21 10.12
CA PRO A 97 6.79 5.83 8.81
C PRO A 97 5.78 6.98 8.86
N ARG A 98 6.02 7.99 8.04
CA ARG A 98 5.08 9.07 7.71
C ARG A 98 4.84 9.02 6.22
N ILE A 99 3.57 8.95 5.82
CA ILE A 99 3.14 9.03 4.43
C ILE A 99 2.42 10.35 4.23
N THR A 100 2.81 11.09 3.20
CA THR A 100 2.18 12.33 2.76
C THR A 100 1.63 12.12 1.36
N GLY A 101 0.38 12.51 1.17
CA GLY A 101 -0.31 12.44 -0.11
C GLY A 101 -1.47 13.42 -0.15
N GLU A 102 -2.16 13.44 -1.28
CA GLU A 102 -3.31 14.30 -1.50
C GLU A 102 -4.53 13.46 -1.86
N ALA A 103 -5.70 13.97 -1.48
CA ALA A 103 -6.99 13.40 -1.83
C ALA A 103 -7.94 14.54 -2.20
N PHE A 104 -8.89 14.24 -3.08
CA PHE A 104 -9.88 15.19 -3.58
C PHE A 104 -11.27 14.63 -3.32
N VAL A 105 -12.22 15.50 -2.95
CA VAL A 105 -13.62 15.12 -2.79
C VAL A 105 -14.20 14.79 -4.16
N CYS A 106 -14.62 13.54 -4.37
CA CYS A 106 -15.14 13.06 -5.65
C CYS A 106 -16.67 13.03 -5.73
N GLY A 107 -17.37 13.24 -4.61
CA GLY A 107 -18.83 13.25 -4.58
C GLY A 107 -19.38 13.38 -3.17
N ASP A 108 -20.59 13.92 -3.09
CA ASP A 108 -21.48 13.84 -1.93
C ASP A 108 -22.70 13.03 -2.38
N THR A 109 -23.05 11.97 -1.65
CA THR A 109 -24.01 10.98 -2.13
C THR A 109 -24.82 10.40 -0.98
N THR A 110 -26.13 10.23 -1.22
CA THR A 110 -27.01 9.44 -0.35
C THR A 110 -27.22 8.06 -0.96
N LEU A 111 -26.67 7.02 -0.32
CA LEU A 111 -26.91 5.63 -0.72
C LEU A 111 -28.27 5.16 -0.19
N ILE A 112 -29.18 4.77 -1.09
CA ILE A 112 -30.53 4.32 -0.74
C ILE A 112 -30.64 2.81 -0.95
N ARG A 113 -30.97 2.08 0.10
CA ARG A 113 -31.26 0.64 0.05
C ARG A 113 -32.77 0.41 -0.01
N HIS A 114 -33.31 0.21 -1.20
CA HIS A 114 -34.75 0.03 -1.39
C HIS A 114 -35.22 -1.37 -0.91
N PRO A 115 -36.31 -1.49 -0.13
CA PRO A 115 -36.76 -2.79 0.38
C PRO A 115 -37.14 -3.81 -0.70
N GLY A 116 -37.64 -3.34 -1.85
CA GLY A 116 -37.99 -4.17 -3.01
C GLY A 116 -36.85 -4.42 -4.00
N ASP A 117 -35.64 -3.91 -3.75
CA ASP A 117 -34.47 -4.19 -4.59
C ASP A 117 -33.86 -5.55 -4.20
N PRO A 118 -33.83 -6.55 -5.10
CA PRO A 118 -33.22 -7.85 -4.82
C PRO A 118 -31.70 -7.78 -4.61
N PHE A 119 -31.04 -6.69 -5.01
CA PHE A 119 -29.59 -6.49 -4.89
C PHE A 119 -29.21 -5.39 -3.88
N ARG A 120 -30.10 -5.05 -2.94
CA ARG A 120 -29.88 -3.99 -1.93
C ARG A 120 -28.65 -4.19 -1.02
N ASP A 121 -28.05 -5.38 -1.04
CA ASP A 121 -26.88 -5.79 -0.25
C ASP A 121 -25.62 -5.98 -1.11
N GLY A 122 -25.69 -5.67 -2.41
CA GLY A 122 -24.69 -6.06 -3.40
C GLY A 122 -25.19 -7.20 -4.28
N ILE A 123 -24.46 -7.45 -5.38
CA ILE A 123 -24.82 -8.43 -6.41
C ILE A 123 -24.32 -9.85 -6.07
N GLY A 124 -23.37 -9.97 -5.14
CA GLY A 124 -22.58 -11.18 -4.89
C GLY A 124 -22.80 -11.83 -3.54
#